data_AF-A0A8T1V4C5-F1
#
_entry.id   AF-A0A8T1V4C5-F1
#
_cell.length_a   1.000
_cell.length_b   1.000
_cell.length_c   1.000
_cell.angle_alpha   90.00
_cell.angle_beta   90.00
_cell.angle_gamma   90.00
#
_symmetry.space_group_name_H-M   'P 1'
#
loop_
_entity.id
_entity.type
_entity.pdbx_description
1 polymer ?
#
loop_
_entity_poly.entity_id
_entity_poly.type
_entity_poly.pdbx_seq_one_letter_code
_entity_poly.pdbx_strand_id
1 'polypeptide(L)'
;MGSATISAAANAYIAALKDSSGLHLVDEEGTKRAYRNHGELGLFSLFIKYDFKRSLWQWITEALSQRGLAPTTVIEFDAYLGLELAMSICPLNEISDFWSEKRFLGQHYFIETMGRERFQNIRRCVKTHPPAPLVCDEQTHEQLEA
;
A
#
# COMPACT_ATOMS: atom_id res chain seq x y z
N MET A 1 -17.44 -3.88 43.04
CA MET A 1 -18.39 -3.05 42.27
C MET A 1 -17.71 -1.92 41.47
N GLY A 2 -16.43 -2.04 41.07
CA GLY A 2 -15.68 -0.95 40.42
C GLY A 2 -15.48 -1.04 38.89
N SER A 3 -15.75 -2.20 38.27
CA SER A 3 -15.44 -2.45 36.85
C SER A 3 -16.51 -1.92 35.88
N ALA A 4 -17.79 -1.96 36.26
CA ALA A 4 -18.89 -1.52 35.40
C ALA A 4 -18.92 0.01 35.19
N THR A 5 -18.52 0.77 36.21
CA THR A 5 -18.58 2.25 36.19
C THR A 5 -17.49 2.87 35.31
N ILE A 6 -16.32 2.24 35.24
CA ILE A 6 -15.21 2.68 34.38
C ILE A 6 -15.57 2.49 32.90
N SER A 7 -16.24 1.38 32.56
CA SER A 7 -16.77 1.14 31.21
C SER A 7 -17.83 2.17 30.80
N ALA A 8 -18.74 2.54 31.71
CA ALA A 8 -19.76 3.56 31.45
C ALA A 8 -19.15 4.96 31.22
N ALA A 9 -18.17 5.35 32.03
CA ALA A 9 -17.48 6.63 31.88
C ALA A 9 -16.63 6.69 30.60
N ALA A 10 -15.93 5.61 30.25
CA ALA A 10 -15.17 5.51 29.01
C ALA A 10 -16.08 5.61 27.78
N ASN A 11 -17.25 4.95 27.81
CA ASN A 11 -18.24 5.04 26.72
C ASN A 11 -18.82 6.44 26.59
N ALA A 12 -19.11 7.12 27.71
CA ALA A 12 -19.58 8.50 27.69
C ALA A 12 -18.51 9.46 27.14
N TYR A 13 -17.24 9.25 27.50
CA TYR A 13 -16.12 10.01 26.95
C TYR A 13 -15.95 9.80 25.44
N ILE A 14 -15.99 8.55 24.97
CA ILE A 14 -15.90 8.23 23.53
C ILE A 14 -17.09 8.81 22.77
N ALA A 15 -18.30 8.78 23.34
CA ALA A 15 -19.49 9.38 22.74
C ALA A 15 -19.39 10.90 22.63
N ALA A 16 -18.98 11.57 23.71
CA ALA A 16 -18.75 13.02 23.72
C ALA A 16 -17.63 13.43 22.74
N LEU A 17 -16.57 12.60 22.62
CA LEU A 17 -15.49 12.83 21.66
C LEU A 17 -15.98 12.68 20.22
N LYS A 18 -16.81 11.68 19.91
CA LYS A 18 -17.40 11.50 18.57
C LYS A 18 -18.32 12.65 18.19
N ASP A 19 -19.11 13.14 19.13
CA ASP A 19 -20.04 14.26 18.92
C ASP A 19 -19.30 15.60 18.76
N SER A 20 -18.23 15.83 19.53
CA SER A 20 -17.43 17.06 19.49
C SER A 20 -16.35 17.11 18.41
N SER A 21 -15.88 15.95 17.92
CA SER A 21 -14.79 15.88 16.94
C SER A 21 -15.18 16.26 15.51
N GLY A 22 -16.48 16.46 15.23
CA GLY A 22 -16.99 16.70 13.87
C GLY A 22 -16.67 15.57 12.89
N LEU A 23 -16.17 14.43 13.38
CA LEU A 23 -15.71 13.29 12.61
C LEU A 23 -16.90 12.36 12.36
N HIS A 24 -17.82 12.80 11.50
CA HIS A 24 -18.91 11.95 11.05
C HIS A 24 -18.39 10.97 9.99
N LEU A 25 -18.56 9.67 10.25
CA LEU A 25 -18.39 8.66 9.21
C LEU A 25 -19.45 8.93 8.13
N VAL A 26 -18.99 9.37 6.94
CA VAL A 26 -19.86 9.71 5.80
C VAL A 26 -20.77 8.53 5.41
N ASP A 27 -20.30 7.30 5.62
CA ASP A 27 -21.08 6.06 5.45
C ASP A 27 -20.81 5.10 6.62
N GLU A 28 -21.53 5.31 7.73
CA GLU A 28 -21.39 4.49 8.94
C GLU A 28 -21.79 3.03 8.71
N GLU A 29 -22.83 2.77 7.92
CA GLU A 29 -23.28 1.41 7.62
C GLU A 29 -22.29 0.66 6.74
N GLY A 30 -21.75 1.32 5.71
CA GLY A 30 -20.69 0.77 4.88
C GLY A 30 -19.43 0.46 5.68
N THR A 31 -19.05 1.34 6.59
CA THR A 31 -17.89 1.15 7.47
C THR A 31 -18.08 -0.07 8.38
N LYS A 32 -19.23 -0.17 9.06
CA LYS A 32 -19.57 -1.32 9.92
C LYS A 32 -19.62 -2.62 9.12
N ARG A 33 -20.19 -2.59 7.91
CA ARG A 33 -20.27 -3.76 7.02
C ARG A 33 -18.87 -4.22 6.58
N ALA A 34 -18.00 -3.30 6.17
CA ALA A 34 -16.66 -3.64 5.73
C ALA A 34 -15.84 -4.29 6.86
N TYR A 35 -15.91 -3.73 8.07
CA TYR A 35 -15.24 -4.32 9.24
C TYR A 35 -15.80 -5.71 9.59
N ARG A 36 -17.11 -5.90 9.54
CA ARG A 36 -17.70 -7.23 9.81
C ARG A 36 -17.27 -8.29 8.81
N ASN A 37 -17.10 -7.93 7.54
CA ASN A 37 -16.79 -8.89 6.49
C ASN A 37 -15.30 -9.27 6.44
N HIS A 38 -14.42 -8.28 6.65
CA HIS A 38 -12.97 -8.46 6.41
C HIS A 38 -12.08 -7.76 7.47
N GLY A 39 -12.62 -7.40 8.63
CA GLY A 39 -11.88 -6.76 9.72
C GLY A 39 -11.23 -5.43 9.29
N GLU A 40 -10.00 -5.22 9.75
CA GLU A 40 -9.17 -4.06 9.44
C GLU A 40 -8.86 -3.95 7.94
N LEU A 41 -8.67 -5.08 7.25
CA LEU A 41 -8.48 -5.10 5.79
C LEU A 41 -9.73 -4.60 5.06
N GLY A 42 -10.92 -4.90 5.59
CA GLY A 42 -12.19 -4.37 5.09
C GLY A 42 -12.24 -2.85 5.18
N LEU A 43 -11.83 -2.29 6.32
CA LEU A 43 -11.74 -0.83 6.51
C LEU A 43 -10.73 -0.19 5.56
N PHE A 44 -9.56 -0.81 5.39
CA PHE A 44 -8.54 -0.33 4.44
C PHE A 44 -9.06 -0.29 3.00
N SER A 45 -9.86 -1.29 2.61
CA SER A 45 -10.45 -1.40 1.27
C SER A 45 -11.52 -0.33 0.97
N LEU A 46 -12.01 0.39 1.97
CA LEU A 46 -12.90 1.55 1.76
C LEU A 46 -12.16 2.73 1.13
N PHE A 47 -10.87 2.89 1.47
CA PHE A 47 -10.02 3.95 0.95
C PHE A 47 -9.33 3.52 -0.34
N ILE A 48 -8.77 2.31 -0.36
CA ILE A 48 -8.13 1.74 -1.55
C ILE A 48 -9.10 0.77 -2.22
N LYS A 49 -9.93 1.32 -3.12
CA LYS A 49 -10.88 0.52 -3.91
C LYS A 49 -10.18 -0.52 -4.77
N TYR A 50 -10.85 -1.64 -4.99
CA TYR A 50 -10.34 -2.75 -5.80
C TYR A 50 -9.90 -2.31 -7.20
N ASP A 51 -10.70 -1.53 -7.91
CA ASP A 51 -10.39 -1.10 -9.28
C ASP A 51 -9.14 -0.22 -9.35
N PHE A 52 -8.97 0.65 -8.35
CA PHE A 52 -7.77 1.47 -8.23
C PHE A 52 -6.53 0.61 -7.92
N LYS A 53 -6.64 -0.30 -6.95
CA LYS A 53 -5.58 -1.26 -6.61
C LYS A 53 -5.16 -2.09 -7.82
N ARG A 54 -6.15 -2.58 -8.59
CA ARG A 54 -5.95 -3.37 -9.81
C ARG A 54 -5.22 -2.56 -10.88
N SER A 55 -5.61 -1.31 -11.09
CA SER A 55 -4.97 -0.43 -12.07
C SER A 55 -3.50 -0.18 -11.73
N LEU A 56 -3.21 0.15 -10.46
CA LEU A 56 -1.83 0.30 -9.98
C LEU A 56 -1.00 -0.97 -10.19
N TRP A 57 -1.55 -2.12 -9.82
CA TRP A 57 -0.89 -3.41 -10.00
C TRP A 57 -0.55 -3.69 -11.48
N GLN A 58 -1.48 -3.43 -12.39
CA GLN A 58 -1.26 -3.61 -13.83
C GLN A 58 -0.13 -2.72 -14.34
N TRP A 59 -0.14 -1.43 -14.01
CA TRP A 59 0.89 -0.48 -14.45
C TRP A 59 2.28 -0.83 -13.91
N ILE A 60 2.36 -1.27 -12.65
CA ILE A 60 3.62 -1.70 -12.04
C ILE A 60 4.14 -2.97 -12.72
N THR A 61 3.27 -3.94 -12.96
CA THR A 61 3.63 -5.22 -13.58
C THR A 61 4.15 -5.03 -15.00
N GLU A 62 3.51 -4.15 -15.76
CA GLU A 62 3.96 -3.77 -17.10
C GLU A 62 5.29 -3.00 -17.05
N ALA A 63 5.45 -2.04 -16.14
CA ALA A 63 6.70 -1.30 -15.97
C ALA A 63 7.88 -2.18 -15.52
N LEU A 64 7.64 -3.21 -14.71
CA LEU A 64 8.64 -4.23 -14.37
C LEU A 64 9.06 -5.02 -15.61
N SER A 65 8.08 -5.42 -16.41
CA SER A 65 8.30 -6.20 -17.64
C SER A 65 9.12 -5.40 -18.66
N GLN A 66 8.84 -4.10 -18.83
CA GLN A 66 9.62 -3.18 -19.69
C GLN A 66 11.08 -3.04 -19.24
N ARG A 67 11.39 -3.30 -17.97
CA ARG A 67 12.75 -3.26 -17.39
C ARG A 67 13.44 -4.63 -17.39
N GLY A 68 12.82 -5.65 -17.98
CA GLY A 68 13.33 -7.03 -17.96
C GLY A 68 13.27 -7.70 -16.59
N LEU A 69 12.44 -7.19 -15.67
CA LEU A 69 12.24 -7.76 -14.34
C LEU A 69 11.00 -8.65 -14.31
N ALA A 70 10.99 -9.63 -13.39
CA ALA A 70 9.86 -10.53 -13.24
C ALA A 70 8.57 -9.76 -12.88
N PRO A 71 7.42 -10.08 -13.52
CA PRO A 71 6.14 -9.47 -13.21
C PRO A 71 5.72 -9.76 -11.76
N THR A 72 4.84 -8.92 -11.21
CA THR A 72 4.39 -9.04 -9.82
C THR A 72 3.05 -9.75 -9.74
N THR A 73 2.87 -10.64 -8.77
CA THR A 73 1.56 -11.26 -8.49
C THR A 73 0.69 -10.36 -7.61
N VAL A 74 -0.62 -10.59 -7.55
CA VAL A 74 -1.51 -9.80 -6.67
C VAL A 74 -1.11 -9.93 -5.20
N ILE A 75 -0.70 -11.12 -4.77
CA ILE A 75 -0.26 -11.39 -3.38
C ILE A 75 1.04 -10.64 -3.09
N GLU A 76 1.99 -10.68 -4.02
CA GLU A 76 3.25 -9.96 -3.88
C GLU A 76 3.04 -8.44 -3.88
N PHE A 77 2.08 -7.93 -4.65
CA PHE A 77 1.70 -6.52 -4.63
C PHE A 77 1.06 -6.11 -3.31
N ASP A 78 0.18 -6.93 -2.75
CA ASP A 78 -0.42 -6.68 -1.42
C ASP A 78 0.65 -6.70 -0.31
N ALA A 79 1.64 -7.59 -0.41
CA ALA A 79 2.81 -7.59 0.47
C ALA A 79 3.63 -6.29 0.35
N TYR A 80 3.88 -5.82 -0.89
CA TYR A 80 4.54 -4.53 -1.13
C TYR A 80 3.76 -3.35 -0.50
N LEU A 81 2.44 -3.29 -0.66
CA LEU A 81 1.59 -2.25 -0.06
C LEU A 81 1.65 -2.30 1.48
N GLY A 82 1.64 -3.50 2.06
CA GLY A 82 1.78 -3.69 3.50
C GLY A 82 3.10 -3.15 4.03
N LEU A 83 4.20 -3.37 3.31
CA LEU A 83 5.51 -2.85 3.68
C LEU A 83 5.60 -1.33 3.56
N GLU A 84 5.05 -0.72 2.50
CA GLU A 84 4.96 0.75 2.41
C GLU A 84 4.17 1.36 3.57
N LEU A 85 3.03 0.75 3.91
CA LEU A 85 2.24 1.18 5.07
C LEU A 85 3.02 1.02 6.38
N ALA A 86 3.69 -0.11 6.60
CA ALA A 86 4.51 -0.33 7.79
C ALA A 86 5.65 0.68 7.92
N MET A 87 6.32 1.03 6.83
CA MET A 87 7.36 2.07 6.83
C MET A 87 6.80 3.47 7.14
N SER A 88 5.56 3.75 6.74
CA SER A 88 4.91 5.03 7.07
C SER A 88 4.58 5.17 8.56
N ILE A 89 4.31 4.05 9.24
CA ILE A 89 3.99 4.01 10.68
C ILE A 89 5.26 4.00 11.53
N CYS A 90 6.28 3.25 11.10
CA CYS A 90 7.54 3.08 11.80
C CYS A 90 8.70 3.67 10.99
N PRO A 91 8.85 5.00 10.89
CA PRO A 91 9.90 5.59 10.07
C PRO A 91 11.28 5.28 10.68
N LEU A 92 12.15 4.67 9.87
CA LEU A 92 13.59 4.59 10.14
C LEU A 92 14.32 5.58 9.23
N ASN A 93 15.55 5.92 9.61
CA ASN A 93 16.34 6.92 8.88
C ASN A 93 16.66 6.44 7.46
N GLU A 94 17.10 5.20 7.32
CA GLU A 94 17.45 4.62 6.03
C GLU A 94 16.55 3.46 5.65
N ILE A 95 16.23 3.33 4.37
CA ILE A 95 15.45 2.20 3.86
C ILE A 95 16.14 0.86 4.14
N SER A 96 17.47 0.84 4.18
CA SER A 96 18.25 -0.35 4.51
C SER A 96 18.06 -0.80 5.95
N ASP A 97 17.68 0.09 6.86
CA ASP A 97 17.53 -0.23 8.29
C ASP A 97 16.33 -1.14 8.52
N PHE A 98 15.29 -1.08 7.67
CA PHE A 98 14.14 -1.98 7.74
C PHE A 98 14.52 -3.44 7.46
N TRP A 99 15.50 -3.66 6.58
CA TRP A 99 16.02 -4.98 6.20
C TRP A 99 17.35 -5.33 6.89
N SER A 100 17.72 -4.61 7.95
CA SER A 100 18.94 -4.89 8.70
C SER A 100 18.71 -6.06 9.68
N GLU A 101 19.73 -6.89 9.87
CA GLU A 101 19.73 -7.99 10.86
C GLU A 101 20.29 -7.55 12.22
N LYS A 102 20.67 -6.27 12.35
CA LYS A 102 21.22 -5.74 13.60
C LYS A 102 20.16 -5.77 14.70
N ARG A 103 20.56 -6.15 15.92
CA ARG A 103 19.68 -6.31 17.10
C ARG A 103 18.78 -5.12 17.44
N PHE A 104 19.15 -3.91 17.01
CA PHE A 104 18.43 -2.66 17.29
C PHE A 104 17.97 -1.92 16.02
N LEU A 105 18.27 -2.47 14.84
CA LEU A 105 17.95 -1.87 13.54
C LEU A 105 17.51 -3.00 12.62
N GLY A 106 16.20 -3.09 12.39
CA GLY A 106 15.59 -4.18 11.66
C GLY A 106 14.22 -4.53 12.18
N GLN A 107 13.32 -4.91 11.29
CA GLN A 107 12.06 -5.55 11.64
C GLN A 107 12.02 -6.91 10.94
N HIS A 108 11.95 -7.98 11.71
CA HIS A 108 12.02 -9.36 11.21
C HIS A 108 11.03 -9.61 10.08
N TYR A 109 9.81 -9.07 10.24
CA TYR A 109 8.73 -9.21 9.30
C TYR A 109 8.99 -8.59 7.92
N PHE A 110 9.91 -7.63 7.79
CA PHE A 110 10.24 -7.02 6.49
C PHE A 110 10.98 -8.00 5.58
N ILE A 111 12.01 -8.66 6.11
CA ILE A 111 12.82 -9.64 5.37
C ILE A 111 11.96 -10.86 5.02
N GLU A 112 11.12 -11.31 5.95
CA GLU A 112 10.21 -12.44 5.72
C GLU A 112 9.14 -12.15 4.66
N THR A 113 8.65 -10.90 4.59
CA THR A 113 7.59 -10.53 3.65
C THR A 113 8.11 -10.38 2.22
N MET A 114 9.23 -9.67 2.05
CA MET A 114 9.80 -9.42 0.72
C MET A 114 11.26 -9.00 0.84
N GLY A 115 12.15 -9.53 -0.01
CA GLY A 115 13.54 -9.10 -0.04
C GLY A 115 13.70 -7.62 -0.45
N ARG A 116 14.69 -6.92 0.13
CA ARG A 116 14.92 -5.47 -0.09
C ARG A 116 15.03 -5.10 -1.56
N GLU A 117 15.78 -5.89 -2.33
CA GLU A 117 16.00 -5.64 -3.75
C GLU A 117 14.67 -5.73 -4.52
N ARG A 118 13.87 -6.76 -4.25
CA ARG A 118 12.56 -6.94 -4.89
C ARG A 118 11.64 -5.78 -4.53
N PHE A 119 11.59 -5.40 -3.26
CA PHE A 119 10.84 -4.24 -2.78
C PHE A 119 11.25 -2.96 -3.52
N GLN A 120 12.55 -2.67 -3.59
CA GLN A 120 13.06 -1.47 -4.28
C GLN A 120 12.78 -1.50 -5.79
N ASN A 121 12.83 -2.67 -6.43
CA ASN A 121 12.50 -2.84 -7.83
C ASN A 121 11.02 -2.55 -8.10
N ILE A 122 10.10 -3.03 -7.26
CA ILE A 122 8.67 -2.72 -7.35
C ILE A 122 8.45 -1.21 -7.11
N ARG A 123 9.04 -0.64 -6.05
CA ARG A 123 8.91 0.78 -5.69
C ARG A 123 9.34 1.71 -6.82
N ARG A 124 10.42 1.38 -7.54
CA ARG A 124 10.90 2.14 -8.71
C ARG A 124 9.95 2.11 -9.91
N CYS A 125 9.05 1.14 -9.95
CA CYS A 125 8.09 0.93 -11.03
C CYS A 125 6.69 1.46 -10.70
N VAL A 126 6.48 2.04 -9.51
CA VAL A 126 5.21 2.66 -9.14
C VAL A 126 4.90 3.81 -10.09
N LYS A 127 3.71 3.74 -10.70
CA LYS A 127 3.15 4.75 -11.59
C LYS A 127 1.72 5.05 -11.15
N THR A 128 1.29 6.29 -11.34
CA THR A 128 -0.09 6.76 -11.09
C THR A 128 -0.89 6.90 -12.38
N HIS A 129 -0.31 6.49 -13.50
CA HIS A 129 -0.89 6.51 -14.82
C HIS A 129 -0.43 5.28 -15.60
N PRO A 130 -1.13 4.91 -16.70
CA PRO A 130 -0.70 3.84 -17.58
C PRO A 130 0.74 4.07 -18.10
N PRO A 131 1.56 3.03 -18.24
CA PRO A 131 2.87 3.16 -18.88
C PRO A 131 2.70 3.77 -20.28
N ALA A 132 3.62 4.67 -20.65
CA ALA A 132 3.63 5.18 -22.01
C ALA A 132 3.85 4.01 -22.98
N PRO A 133 3.17 3.98 -24.14
CA PRO A 133 3.51 3.04 -25.20
C PRO A 133 4.99 3.16 -25.53
N LEU A 134 5.67 2.03 -25.73
CA LEU A 134 7.02 2.04 -26.27
C LEU A 134 6.97 2.70 -27.64
N VAL A 135 7.55 3.89 -27.78
CA VAL A 135 7.82 4.46 -29.10
C VAL A 135 8.92 3.58 -29.69
N CYS A 136 8.56 2.72 -30.64
CA CYS A 136 9.56 2.10 -31.49
C CYS A 136 10.10 3.20 -32.39
N ASP A 137 11.34 3.63 -32.18
CA ASP A 137 12.07 4.43 -33.15
C ASP A 137 12.30 3.56 -34.39
N GLU A 138 11.36 3.59 -35.33
CA GLU A 138 11.61 3.13 -36.69
C GLU A 138 12.58 4.14 -37.33
N GLN A 139 13.85 3.74 -37.41
CA GLN A 139 14.87 4.41 -38.19
C GLN A 139 14.39 4.54 -39.65
N THR A 140 13.90 5.71 -40.04
CA THR A 140 13.75 6.06 -41.45
C THR A 140 15.10 6.53 -41.97
N HIS A 141 16.00 5.57 -42.22
CA HIS A 141 17.19 5.76 -43.04
C HIS A 141 16.82 5.44 -44.48
N GLU A 142 16.06 6.32 -45.13
CA GLU A 142 15.81 6.21 -46.57
C GLU A 142 15.59 7.59 -47.19
N GLN A 143 16.68 8.34 -47.33
CA GLN A 143 16.82 9.41 -48.33
C GLN A 143 18.23 9.36 -48.91
N LEU A 144 18.45 8.41 -49.80
CA LEU A 144 19.43 8.46 -50.88
C LEU A 144 18.69 7.97 -52.13
N GLU A 145 18.86 8.71 -53.23
CA GLU A 145 18.25 8.56 -54.56
C GLU A 145 16.96 9.36 -54.82
N ALA A 146 17.16 10.64 -55.18
CA ALA A 146 16.66 11.22 -56.43
C ALA A 146 17.47 12.48 -56.79
#